data_AF-A0AAN7PXM7-F1
#
_entry.id   AF-A0AAN7PXM7-F1
#
_cell.length_a   1.000
_cell.length_b   1.000
_cell.length_c   1.000
_cell.angle_alpha   90.00
_cell.angle_beta   90.00
_cell.angle_gamma   90.00
#
_symmetry.space_group_name_H-M   'P 1'
#
loop_
_entity.id
_entity.type
_entity.pdbx_description
1 polymer ?
#
loop_
_entity_poly.entity_id
_entity_poly.type
_entity_poly.pdbx_seq_one_letter_code
_entity_poly.pdbx_strand_id
1 'polypeptide(L)' 'MFVVSKLLSIVSRTSFQAPVSAPGGLYDTFVRYNIRNHFPRPSERKRIKVHGWKKRMSTPGGQRVIMRRILKGSYVYTH' A
#
# COMPACT_ATOMS: atom_id res chain seq x y z
N MET A 1 -3.42 -25.05 72.34
CA MET A 1 -2.53 -23.87 72.51
C MET A 1 -2.38 -23.19 71.15
N PHE A 2 -2.74 -21.89 71.08
CA PHE A 2 -2.49 -20.87 70.03
C PHE A 2 -2.96 -21.17 68.58
N VAL A 3 -3.97 -20.55 67.95
CA VAL A 3 -4.41 -19.13 67.80
C VAL A 3 -3.48 -18.31 66.88
N VAL A 4 -4.09 -17.78 65.79
CA VAL A 4 -3.76 -16.53 65.06
C VAL A 4 -2.54 -16.58 64.11
N SER A 5 -2.74 -16.59 62.79
CA SER A 5 -3.09 -15.48 61.87
C SER A 5 -1.90 -14.62 61.43
N LYS A 6 -1.78 -14.46 60.11
CA LYS A 6 -1.47 -13.25 59.32
C LYS A 6 -0.92 -13.70 57.97
N LEU A 7 -1.69 -13.53 56.89
CA LEU A 7 -1.94 -12.28 56.16
C LEU A 7 -0.71 -11.81 55.40
N LEU A 8 -0.94 -11.65 54.08
CA LEU A 8 -0.31 -10.70 53.15
C LEU A 8 1.21 -10.90 52.99
N SER A 9 1.75 -11.00 51.79
CA SER A 9 1.59 -9.96 50.78
C SER A 9 2.29 -10.41 49.49
N ILE A 10 1.65 -10.12 48.34
CA ILE A 10 2.25 -9.31 47.26
C ILE A 10 3.62 -9.86 46.79
N VAL A 11 3.72 -10.52 45.63
CA VAL A 11 3.75 -9.86 44.33
C VAL A 11 3.31 -10.88 43.27
N SER A 12 2.14 -10.67 42.68
CA SER A 12 1.85 -11.11 41.33
C SER A 12 2.95 -10.55 40.44
N ARG A 13 3.79 -11.39 39.84
CA ARG A 13 4.69 -10.94 38.76
C ARG A 13 3.80 -10.64 37.56
N THR A 14 3.11 -9.50 37.59
CA THR A 14 2.59 -8.89 36.38
C THR A 14 3.80 -8.60 35.52
N SER A 15 4.00 -9.43 34.49
CA SER A 15 4.77 -8.97 33.34
C SER A 15 4.05 -7.71 32.88
N PHE A 16 4.64 -6.55 33.14
CA PHE A 16 4.23 -5.32 32.51
C PHE A 16 4.51 -5.52 31.01
N GLN A 17 3.55 -6.08 30.28
CA GLN A 17 3.58 -6.03 28.83
C GLN A 17 3.31 -4.57 28.50
N ALA A 18 4.36 -3.87 28.08
CA ALA A 18 4.22 -2.57 27.47
C ALA A 18 3.15 -2.67 26.36
N PRO A 19 2.21 -1.71 26.25
CA PRO A 19 1.30 -1.68 25.14
C PRO A 19 2.14 -1.52 23.87
N VAL A 20 2.25 -2.59 23.07
CA VAL A 20 2.76 -2.51 21.70
C VAL A 20 1.72 -1.85 20.82
N SER A 21 1.38 -0.60 21.14
CA SER A 21 0.86 0.35 20.18
C SER A 21 2.04 0.86 19.35
N ALA A 22 2.66 -0.04 18.59
CA ALA A 22 3.44 0.37 17.43
C ALA A 22 2.40 0.83 16.41
N PRO A 23 2.32 2.13 16.07
CA PRO A 23 1.49 2.52 14.96
C PRO A 23 2.06 1.78 13.74
N GLY A 24 1.27 0.90 13.13
CA GLY A 24 1.60 0.26 11.87
C GLY A 24 1.22 1.20 10.74
N GLY A 25 2.19 1.63 9.94
CA GLY A 25 2.00 2.63 8.89
C GLY A 25 3.32 3.13 8.33
N LEU A 26 3.26 4.17 7.49
CA LEU A 26 4.35 4.76 6.70
C LEU A 26 5.70 4.97 7.46
N TYR A 27 5.62 5.11 8.78
CA TYR A 27 6.70 5.31 9.75
C TYR A 27 7.45 4.05 10.19
N ASP A 28 6.97 2.84 9.87
CA ASP A 28 7.64 1.55 10.13
C ASP A 28 8.32 0.98 8.86
N THR A 29 8.62 1.86 7.90
CA THR A 29 9.45 1.48 6.77
C THR A 29 10.91 1.57 7.20
N PHE A 30 11.60 0.42 7.30
CA PHE A 30 13.06 0.39 7.30
C PHE A 30 13.54 1.38 6.23
N VAL A 31 14.26 2.42 6.64
CA VAL A 31 14.70 3.52 5.78
C VAL A 31 15.50 2.92 4.63
N ARG A 32 14.82 2.66 3.50
CA ARG A 32 15.44 2.17 2.27
C ARG A 32 16.19 3.37 1.71
N TYR A 33 17.47 3.50 2.08
CA TYR A 33 18.36 4.56 1.61
C TYR A 33 18.53 4.62 0.08
N ASN A 34 18.06 3.59 -0.64
CA ASN A 34 18.06 3.52 -2.10
C ASN A 34 16.69 3.07 -2.61
N ILE A 35 15.84 4.03 -2.98
CA ILE A 35 14.62 3.76 -3.75
C ILE A 35 15.04 3.54 -5.21
N ARG A 36 14.93 2.30 -5.68
CA ARG A 36 15.28 1.98 -7.07
C ARG A 36 14.32 2.70 -8.02
N ASN A 37 14.86 3.62 -8.79
CA ASN A 37 14.12 4.24 -9.88
C ASN A 37 14.15 3.31 -11.11
N HIS A 38 13.14 2.44 -11.22
CA HIS A 38 12.94 1.57 -12.39
C HIS A 38 12.09 2.21 -13.49
N PHE A 39 11.93 3.54 -13.50
CA PHE A 39 11.21 4.17 -14.61
C PHE A 39 11.92 3.86 -15.93
N PRO A 40 11.21 3.27 -16.90
CA PRO A 40 11.81 2.97 -18.18
C PRO A 40 12.24 4.27 -18.86
N ARG A 41 13.36 4.22 -19.59
CA ARG A 41 13.77 5.34 -20.46
C ARG A 41 12.62 5.67 -21.43
N PRO A 42 12.26 6.95 -21.60
CA PRO A 42 11.16 7.34 -22.47
C PRO A 42 11.48 6.95 -23.91
N SER A 43 10.52 6.32 -24.58
CA SER A 43 10.65 6.00 -26.00
C SER A 43 9.30 6.08 -26.69
N GLU A 44 9.22 6.97 -27.67
CA GLU A 44 7.95 7.35 -28.32
C GLU A 44 7.34 6.17 -29.08
N ARG A 45 8.19 5.38 -29.73
CA ARG A 45 7.79 4.15 -30.42
C ARG A 45 7.09 3.17 -29.47
N LYS A 46 7.60 3.00 -28.24
CA LYS A 46 6.97 2.10 -27.25
C LYS A 46 5.68 2.72 -26.71
N ARG A 47 5.65 4.04 -26.46
CA ARG A 47 4.46 4.77 -25.98
C ARG A 47 3.26 4.55 -26.89
N ILE A 48 3.42 4.81 -28.20
CA ILE A 48 2.35 4.65 -29.20
C ILE A 48 2.00 3.17 -29.41
N LYS A 49 3.00 2.28 -29.48
CA LYS A 49 2.76 0.84 -29.73
C LYS A 49 1.98 0.17 -28.60
N VAL A 50 2.28 0.51 -27.35
CA VAL A 50 1.68 -0.14 -26.17
C VAL A 50 0.37 0.55 -25.76
N HIS A 51 0.31 1.88 -25.85
CA HIS A 51 -0.80 2.64 -25.28
C HIS A 51 -1.59 3.49 -26.28
N GLY A 52 -1.23 3.47 -27.55
CA GLY A 52 -1.88 4.27 -28.58
C GLY A 52 -3.26 3.77 -28.99
N TRP A 53 -3.96 4.61 -29.76
CA TRP A 53 -5.33 4.39 -30.20
C TRP A 53 -5.56 3.01 -30.83
N LYS A 54 -4.74 2.66 -31.83
CA LYS A 54 -4.85 1.39 -32.56
C LYS A 54 -4.77 0.19 -31.62
N LYS A 55 -3.89 0.23 -30.63
CA LYS A 55 -3.73 -0.85 -29.65
C LYS A 55 -4.94 -0.95 -28.70
N ARG A 56 -5.58 0.18 -28.37
CA ARG A 56 -6.80 0.18 -27.56
C ARG A 56 -8.00 -0.33 -28.32
N MET A 57 -8.14 0.02 -29.60
CA MET A 57 -9.23 -0.47 -30.45
C MET A 57 -9.11 -1.97 -30.78
N SER A 58 -7.89 -2.53 -30.77
CA SER A 58 -7.67 -3.93 -31.12
C SER A 58 -8.19 -4.94 -30.07
N THR A 59 -8.56 -4.51 -28.87
CA THR A 59 -9.03 -5.40 -27.80
C THR A 59 -10.35 -4.90 -27.23
N PRO A 60 -11.30 -5.79 -26.90
CA PRO A 60 -12.55 -5.40 -26.24
C PRO A 60 -12.32 -4.68 -24.89
N GLY A 61 -11.26 -5.05 -24.17
CA GLY A 61 -10.85 -4.36 -22.94
C GLY A 61 -10.42 -2.91 -23.18
N GLY A 62 -9.65 -2.66 -24.24
CA GLY A 62 -9.21 -1.32 -24.61
C GLY A 62 -10.35 -0.43 -25.11
N GLN A 63 -11.29 -0.99 -25.87
CA GLN A 63 -12.51 -0.28 -26.29
C GLN A 63 -13.33 0.20 -25.08
N ARG A 64 -13.54 -0.66 -24.08
CA ARG A 64 -14.22 -0.28 -22.83
C ARG A 64 -13.48 0.83 -22.05
N VAL A 65 -12.15 0.86 -22.10
CA VAL A 65 -11.36 1.95 -21.49
C VAL A 65 -11.64 3.28 -22.19
N ILE A 66 -11.70 3.28 -23.53
CA ILE A 66 -12.00 4.49 -24.30
C ILE A 66 -13.42 4.96 -23.98
N MET A 67 -14.41 4.06 -23.99
CA MET A 67 -15.80 4.38 -23.61
C MET A 67 -15.87 5.04 -22.24
N ARG A 68 -15.18 4.50 -21.22
CA ARG A 68 -15.12 5.13 -19.88
C ARG A 68 -14.52 6.53 -19.89
N ARG A 69 -13.51 6.78 -20.73
CA ARG A 69 -12.88 8.12 -20.83
C ARG A 69 -13.77 9.13 -21.53
N ILE A 70 -14.52 8.70 -22.55
CA ILE A 70 -15.52 9.53 -23.23
C ILE A 70 -16.65 9.89 -22.25
N LEU A 71 -17.18 8.90 -21.52
CA LEU A 71 -18.23 9.14 -20.52
C LEU A 71 -17.76 10.04 -19.37
N LYS A 72 -16.49 9.98 -19.01
CA LYS A 72 -15.87 10.90 -18.04
C LYS A 72 -15.67 12.33 -18.61
N GLY A 73 -15.68 12.49 -19.94
CA GLY A 73 -15.34 13.76 -20.60
C GLY A 73 -13.85 14.09 -20.56
N SER A 74 -12.98 13.07 -20.66
CA SER A 74 -11.52 13.30 -20.69
C SER A 74 -11.09 13.95 -22.02
N TYR A 75 -10.24 14.98 -21.98
CA TYR A 75 -9.73 15.63 -23.19
C TYR A 75 -8.86 14.71 -24.05
N VAL A 76 -8.06 13.83 -23.42
CA VAL A 76 -7.18 12.87 -24.13
C VAL A 76 -7.59 11.44 -23.82
N TYR A 77 -7.97 10.70 -24.86
CA TYR A 77 -8.43 9.32 -24.73
C TYR A 77 -7.29 8.29 -24.71
N THR A 78 -6.30 8.45 -25.59
CA THR A 78 -5.15 7.55 -25.71
C THR A 78 -3.89 8.33 -26.02
N HIS A 79 -2.75 7.63 -25.92
CA HIS A 79 -1.46 8.14 -26.32
C HIS A 79 -1.28 8.27 -27.84
#